data_AF-A0A936ICD9-F1
#
_entry.id   AF-A0A936ICD9-F1
#
_cell.length_a   1.000
_cell.length_b   1.000
_cell.length_c   1.000
_cell.angle_alpha   90.00
_cell.angle_beta   90.00
_cell.angle_gamma   90.00
#
_symmetry.space_group_name_H-M   'P 1'
#
loop_
_entity.id
_entity.type
_entity.pdbx_description
1 polymer ?
#
loop_
_entity_poly.entity_id
_entity_poly.type
_entity_poly.pdbx_seq_one_letter_code
_entity_poly.pdbx_strand_id
1 'polypeptide(L)'
;MEISIHIKFLRDLTFQDELLLQELLDEWVDDANLKMIEIQKRIGEADAKRIFNSLHELKTNFTMLRCGLAIRTSDILLHKLEQGELISFEDLNPLDEMLKAIILLIQHK
;
A
#
# COMPACT_ATOMS: atom_id res chain seq x y z
N MET A 1 -1.15 16.51 3.59
CA MET A 1 -2.27 15.64 3.17
C MET A 1 -2.82 14.95 4.40
N GLU A 2 -4.14 14.89 4.59
CA GLU A 2 -4.74 14.16 5.71
C GLU A 2 -5.00 12.70 5.29
N ILE A 3 -4.30 11.76 5.94
CA ILE A 3 -4.45 10.32 5.71
C ILE A 3 -5.44 9.76 6.71
N SER A 4 -6.37 8.94 6.21
CA SER A 4 -7.38 8.27 7.02
C SER A 4 -7.48 6.81 6.61
N ILE A 5 -7.64 5.94 7.61
CA ILE A 5 -7.80 4.49 7.47
C ILE A 5 -8.98 4.01 8.29
N HIS A 6 -9.68 2.98 7.80
CA HIS A 6 -10.76 2.31 8.48
C HIS A 6 -10.47 0.81 8.60
N ILE A 7 -10.11 0.38 9.81
CA ILE A 7 -9.76 -1.01 10.12
C ILE A 7 -10.95 -1.90 10.47
N LYS A 8 -12.19 -1.43 10.28
CA LYS A 8 -13.40 -2.19 10.66
C LYS A 8 -13.42 -3.59 10.04
N PHE A 9 -13.03 -3.70 8.77
CA PHE A 9 -12.95 -4.99 8.08
C PHE A 9 -12.01 -5.97 8.80
N LEU A 10 -10.82 -5.51 9.18
CA LEU A 10 -9.85 -6.34 9.91
C LEU A 10 -10.36 -6.70 11.31
N ARG A 11 -10.95 -5.74 12.01
CA ARG A 11 -11.56 -5.96 13.32
C ARG A 11 -12.70 -6.97 13.29
N ASP A 12 -13.51 -6.95 12.24
CA ASP A 12 -14.57 -7.94 12.02
C ASP A 12 -13.96 -9.33 11.69
N LEU A 13 -12.85 -9.38 10.95
CA LEU A 13 -12.10 -10.61 10.62
C LEU A 13 -11.51 -11.28 11.88
N THR A 14 -11.05 -10.48 12.84
CA THR A 14 -10.46 -10.98 14.09
C THR A 14 -11.49 -11.22 15.19
N PHE A 15 -12.80 -11.19 14.85
CA PHE A 15 -13.89 -11.35 15.83
C PHE A 15 -13.79 -10.37 17.01
N GLN A 16 -13.27 -9.16 16.76
CA GLN A 16 -13.00 -8.13 17.77
C GLN A 16 -11.95 -8.52 18.83
N ASP A 17 -11.16 -9.56 18.57
CA ASP A 17 -9.95 -9.84 19.35
C ASP A 17 -8.88 -8.80 18.99
N GLU A 18 -8.48 -7.98 19.97
CA GLU A 18 -7.51 -6.90 19.77
C GLU A 18 -6.07 -7.43 19.65
N LEU A 19 -5.72 -8.57 20.26
CA LEU A 19 -4.39 -9.16 20.12
C LEU A 19 -4.23 -9.69 18.70
N LEU A 20 -5.22 -10.46 18.22
CA LEU A 20 -5.22 -10.96 16.85
C LEU A 20 -5.30 -9.81 15.83
N LEU A 21 -6.03 -8.73 16.14
CA LEU A 21 -6.05 -7.53 15.31
C LEU A 21 -4.67 -6.89 15.21
N GLN A 22 -3.95 -6.79 16.32
CA GLN A 22 -2.60 -6.23 16.32
C GLN A 22 -1.64 -7.10 15.52
N GLU A 23 -1.66 -8.42 15.71
CA GLU A 23 -0.84 -9.36 14.92
C GLU A 23 -1.11 -9.21 13.42
N LEU A 24 -2.39 -9.13 13.03
CA LEU A 24 -2.77 -8.94 11.62
C LEU A 24 -2.34 -7.58 11.06
N LEU A 25 -2.37 -6.53 11.89
CA LEU A 25 -1.90 -5.20 11.51
C LEU A 25 -0.37 -5.17 11.35
N ASP A 26 0.37 -5.85 12.22
CA ASP A 26 1.81 -5.97 12.13
C ASP A 26 2.22 -6.74 10.87
N GLU A 27 1.56 -7.86 10.57
CA GLU A 27 1.75 -8.61 9.32
C GLU A 27 1.43 -7.75 8.08
N TRP A 28 0.36 -6.96 8.14
CA TRP A 28 0.01 -6.02 7.07
C TRP A 28 1.11 -4.97 6.84
N VAL A 29 1.70 -4.44 7.91
CA VAL A 29 2.80 -3.46 7.83
C VAL A 29 4.03 -4.07 7.16
N ASP A 30 4.44 -5.27 7.58
CA ASP A 30 5.57 -5.97 6.99
C ASP A 30 5.35 -6.26 5.51
N ASP A 31 4.18 -6.78 5.15
CA ASP A 31 3.82 -7.10 3.77
C ASP A 31 3.77 -5.85 2.87
N ALA A 32 3.21 -4.75 3.37
CA ALA A 32 3.15 -3.49 2.62
C ALA A 32 4.55 -2.88 2.40
N ASN A 33 5.43 -2.94 3.40
CA ASN A 33 6.82 -2.50 3.27
C ASN A 33 7.60 -3.34 2.25
N LEU A 34 7.48 -4.66 2.32
CA LEU A 34 8.13 -5.57 1.36
C LEU A 34 7.69 -5.26 -0.07
N LYS A 35 6.39 -5.08 -0.30
CA LYS A 35 5.86 -4.70 -1.62
C LYS A 35 6.39 -3.36 -2.10
N MET A 36 6.50 -2.35 -1.24
CA MET A 36 7.09 -1.05 -1.63
C MET A 36 8.54 -1.20 -2.07
N ILE A 37 9.35 -1.96 -1.32
CA ILE A 37 10.75 -2.26 -1.66
C ILE A 37 10.84 -2.99 -3.00
N GLU A 38 9.96 -3.96 -3.25
CA GLU A 38 9.92 -4.68 -4.52
C GLU A 38 9.59 -3.77 -5.70
N ILE A 39 8.62 -2.85 -5.56
CA ILE A 39 8.29 -1.89 -6.62
C ILE A 39 9.51 -1.00 -6.91
N GLN A 40 10.16 -0.46 -5.87
CA GLN A 40 11.36 0.36 -6.01
C GLN A 40 12.50 -0.39 -6.72
N LYS A 41 12.73 -1.65 -6.37
CA LYS A 41 13.73 -2.49 -7.05
C LYS A 41 13.38 -2.69 -8.54
N ARG A 42 12.11 -2.99 -8.84
CA ARG A 42 11.62 -3.24 -10.20
C ARG A 42 11.67 -2.00 -11.10
N ILE A 43 11.54 -0.79 -10.52
CA ILE A 43 11.81 0.47 -11.23
C ILE A 43 13.25 0.52 -11.73
N GLY A 44 14.23 0.14 -10.89
CA GLY A 44 15.64 0.05 -11.28
C GLY A 44 15.92 -0.99 -12.38
N GLU A 45 15.08 -2.02 -12.49
CA GLU A 45 15.15 -3.07 -13.52
C GLU A 45 14.36 -2.73 -14.81
N ALA A 46 13.59 -1.63 -14.80
CA ALA A 46 12.70 -1.21 -15.89
C ALA A 46 11.68 -2.28 -16.35
N ASP A 47 11.25 -3.17 -15.43
CA ASP A 47 10.24 -4.21 -15.73
C ASP A 47 8.82 -3.72 -15.41
N ALA A 48 8.22 -3.01 -16.37
CA ALA A 48 6.88 -2.41 -16.21
C ALA A 48 5.79 -3.43 -15.81
N LYS A 49 5.85 -4.66 -16.32
CA LYS A 49 4.87 -5.71 -15.98
C LYS A 49 4.98 -6.13 -14.52
N ARG A 50 6.21 -6.28 -14.01
CA ARG A 50 6.43 -6.60 -12.60
C ARG A 50 6.11 -5.42 -11.70
N ILE A 51 6.40 -4.18 -12.11
CA ILE A 51 5.99 -2.99 -11.36
C ILE A 51 4.46 -2.97 -11.23
N PHE A 52 3.74 -3.20 -12.32
CA PHE A 52 2.27 -3.25 -12.33
C PHE A 52 1.73 -4.26 -11.32
N ASN A 53 2.24 -5.50 -11.34
CA ASN A 53 1.77 -6.53 -10.44
C ASN A 53 2.00 -6.17 -8.96
N SER A 54 3.20 -5.74 -8.58
CA SER A 54 3.46 -5.36 -7.18
C SER A 54 2.67 -4.14 -6.75
N LEU A 55 2.47 -3.17 -7.63
CA LEU A 55 1.66 -1.99 -7.35
C LEU A 55 0.17 -2.36 -7.18
N HIS A 56 -0.34 -3.30 -7.96
CA HIS A 56 -1.70 -3.82 -7.82
C HIS A 56 -1.89 -4.60 -6.52
N GLU A 57 -0.89 -5.39 -6.11
CA GLU A 57 -0.90 -6.07 -4.83
C GLU A 57 -0.85 -5.07 -3.66
N LEU A 58 0.01 -4.05 -3.73
CA LEU A 58 0.07 -2.99 -2.72
C LEU A 58 -1.25 -2.19 -2.64
N LYS A 59 -1.87 -1.90 -3.78
CA LYS A 59 -3.22 -1.33 -3.83
C LYS A 59 -4.22 -2.20 -3.08
N THR A 60 -4.15 -3.51 -3.29
CA THR A 60 -5.04 -4.48 -2.60
C THR A 60 -4.85 -4.39 -1.08
N ASN A 61 -3.62 -4.26 -0.58
CA ASN A 61 -3.37 -4.00 0.84
C ASN A 61 -4.07 -2.72 1.34
N PHE A 62 -4.00 -1.62 0.58
CA PHE A 62 -4.69 -0.39 0.96
C PHE A 62 -6.22 -0.53 0.99
N THR A 63 -6.80 -1.45 0.22
CA THR A 63 -8.25 -1.73 0.29
C THR A 63 -8.68 -2.35 1.61
N MET A 64 -7.82 -3.17 2.24
CA MET A 64 -8.09 -3.79 3.55
C MET A 64 -8.26 -2.73 4.65
N LEU A 65 -7.51 -1.63 4.54
CA LEU A 65 -7.60 -0.48 5.44
C LEU A 65 -8.54 0.62 4.94
N ARG A 66 -9.21 0.42 3.80
CA ARG A 66 -10.04 1.41 3.10
C ARG A 66 -9.36 2.79 2.96
N CYS A 67 -8.05 2.81 2.71
CA CYS A 67 -7.34 4.07 2.52
C CYS A 67 -7.60 4.64 1.11
N GLY A 68 -8.67 5.42 0.96
CA GLY A 68 -9.13 5.91 -0.34
C GLY A 68 -8.08 6.73 -1.10
N LEU A 69 -7.23 7.48 -0.40
CA LEU A 69 -6.20 8.30 -1.04
C LEU A 69 -5.05 7.45 -1.59
N ALA A 70 -4.60 6.44 -0.84
CA ALA A 70 -3.57 5.52 -1.30
C ALA A 70 -4.07 4.66 -2.47
N ILE A 71 -5.31 4.15 -2.40
CA ILE A 71 -5.94 3.39 -3.50
C ILE A 71 -5.99 4.22 -4.79
N ARG A 72 -6.48 5.46 -4.73
CA ARG A 72 -6.53 6.35 -5.92
C ARG A 72 -5.15 6.66 -6.48
N THR A 73 -4.16 6.85 -5.61
CA THR A 73 -2.78 7.12 -6.03
C THR A 73 -2.20 5.90 -6.74
N SER A 74 -2.42 4.69 -6.21
CA SER A 74 -2.05 3.45 -6.89
C SER A 74 -2.77 3.31 -8.25
N ASP A 75 -4.06 3.66 -8.34
CA ASP A 75 -4.80 3.61 -9.60
C ASP A 75 -4.23 4.53 -10.68
N ILE A 76 -3.82 5.75 -10.31
CA ILE A 76 -3.18 6.69 -11.24
C ILE A 76 -1.89 6.08 -11.80
N LEU A 77 -1.07 5.49 -10.93
CA LEU A 77 0.20 4.86 -11.32
C LEU A 77 -0.02 3.60 -12.16
N LEU A 78 -0.98 2.74 -11.80
CA LEU A 78 -1.35 1.58 -12.60
C LEU A 78 -1.81 1.99 -14.00
N HIS A 79 -2.62 3.05 -14.08
CA HIS A 79 -3.10 3.56 -15.36
C HIS A 79 -1.95 4.04 -16.26
N LYS A 80 -0.95 4.75 -15.71
CA LYS A 80 0.27 5.13 -16.44
C LYS A 80 0.96 3.91 -17.06
N LEU A 81 1.16 2.85 -16.28
CA LEU A 81 1.77 1.61 -16.75
C LEU A 81 0.95 0.93 -17.85
N GLU A 82 -0.39 0.96 -17.75
CA GLU A 82 -1.28 0.43 -18.80
C GLU A 82 -1.18 1.22 -20.11
N GLN A 83 -0.90 2.53 -20.04
CA GLN A 83 -0.60 3.35 -21.22
C GLN A 83 0.81 3.15 -21.77
N GLY A 84 1.63 2.29 -21.15
CA GLY A 84 3.02 2.03 -21.52
C GLY A 84 3.99 3.11 -21.06
N GLU A 85 3.57 3.99 -20.14
CA GLU A 85 4.47 4.96 -19.51
C GLU A 85 5.41 4.26 -18.51
N LEU A 86 6.61 4.81 -18.35
CA LEU A 86 7.54 4.40 -17.31
C LEU A 86 7.20 5.13 -16.01
N ILE A 87 7.35 4.44 -14.89
CA ILE A 87 7.26 5.02 -13.54
C ILE A 87 8.68 5.25 -13.02
N SER A 88 8.93 6.44 -12.48
CA SER A 88 10.19 6.74 -11.78
C SER A 88 10.04 6.64 -10.26
N PHE A 89 11.15 6.80 -9.54
CA PHE A 89 11.12 6.88 -8.07
C PHE A 89 10.31 8.10 -7.58
N GLU A 90 10.36 9.21 -8.31
CA GLU A 90 9.62 10.44 -7.98
C GLU A 90 8.10 10.24 -8.08
N ASP A 91 7.64 9.44 -9.05
CA ASP A 91 6.23 9.07 -9.16
C ASP A 91 5.73 8.27 -7.95
N LEU A 92 6.61 7.50 -7.28
CA LEU A 92 6.27 6.72 -6.09
C LEU A 92 6.26 7.53 -4.79
N ASN A 93 6.97 8.66 -4.72
CA ASN A 93 7.12 9.43 -3.48
C ASN A 93 5.79 9.69 -2.75
N PRO A 94 4.69 10.10 -3.42
CA PRO A 94 3.42 10.29 -2.75
C PRO A 94 2.92 8.99 -2.10
N LEU A 95 3.07 7.85 -2.76
CA LEU A 95 2.59 6.57 -2.24
C LEU A 95 3.44 6.08 -1.04
N ASP A 96 4.76 6.32 -1.08
CA ASP A 96 5.68 6.02 0.01
C ASP A 96 5.41 6.87 1.26
N GLU A 97 5.18 8.17 1.09
CA GLU A 97 4.78 9.06 2.19
C GLU A 97 3.45 8.64 2.82
N MET A 98 2.49 8.21 1.99
CA MET A 98 1.21 7.69 2.47
C MET A 98 1.38 6.39 3.25
N LEU A 99 2.19 5.46 2.75
CA LEU A 99 2.49 4.21 3.45
C LEU A 99 3.09 4.48 4.83
N LYS A 100 4.09 5.37 4.92
CA LYS A 100 4.70 5.79 6.18
C LYS A 100 3.67 6.39 7.15
N ALA A 101 2.79 7.26 6.66
CA ALA A 101 1.72 7.84 7.48
C ALA A 101 0.71 6.79 7.98
N ILE A 102 0.34 5.82 7.13
CA ILE A 102 -0.53 4.72 7.50
C ILE A 102 0.10 3.86 8.61
N ILE A 103 1.39 3.51 8.46
CA ILE A 103 2.11 2.71 9.46
C ILE A 103 2.13 3.43 10.81
N LEU A 104 2.40 4.73 10.84
CA LEU A 104 2.34 5.52 12.08
C LEU A 104 0.95 5.51 12.70
N LEU A 105 -0.11 5.61 11.89
CA LEU A 105 -1.49 5.52 12.39
C LEU A 105 -1.84 4.14 12.98
N ILE A 106 -1.24 3.08 12.45
CA ILE A 106 -1.41 1.71 12.97
C ILE A 106 -0.69 1.57 14.31
N GLN A 107 0.56 2.04 14.42
CA GLN A 107 1.37 1.92 15.64
C GLN A 107 0.85 2.76 16.82
N HIS A 108 -0.02 3.73 16.57
CA HIS A 108 -0.60 4.61 17.58
C HIS A 108 -2.09 4.31 17.89
N LYS A 109 -2.61 3.16 17.43
CA LYS A 109 -3.95 2.68 17.77
C LYS A 109 -3.92 1.70 18.93
#